data_AF-A0A959Y1V3-F1
#
_entry.id   AF-A0A959Y1V3-F1
#
_cell.length_a   1.000
_cell.length_b   1.000
_cell.length_c   1.000
_cell.angle_alpha   90.00
_cell.angle_beta   90.00
_cell.angle_gamma   90.00
#
_symmetry.space_group_name_H-M   'P 1'
#
loop_
_entity.id
_entity.type
_entity.pdbx_description
1 polymer ?
#
loop_
_entity_poly.entity_id
_entity_poly.type
_entity_poly.pdbx_seq_one_letter_code
_entity_poly.pdbx_strand_id
1 'polypeptide(L)'
;MRQLFIVALLGVATALPAQDDLLSLLGEEEEDLVVLTDASFKTTRVINSHSLENVAHGVLDFKIGHRFGFLNEGFNEFFGLDQATIRLGLDYGVTPELMVGIGR
;
A
#
# COMPACT_ATOMS: atom_id res chain seq x y z
N MET A 1 29.75 66.44 9.70
CA MET A 1 29.67 66.28 8.23
C MET A 1 29.90 64.83 7.78
N ARG A 2 31.08 64.22 8.01
CA ARG A 2 31.38 62.83 7.58
C ARG A 2 30.44 61.75 8.16
N GLN A 3 30.12 61.85 9.45
CA GLN A 3 29.25 60.87 10.13
C GLN A 3 27.78 60.94 9.64
N LEU A 4 27.30 62.15 9.32
CA LEU A 4 25.95 62.36 8.76
C LEU A 4 25.84 61.77 7.34
N PHE A 5 26.91 61.86 6.55
CA PHE A 5 26.99 61.25 5.23
C PHE A 5 26.93 59.71 5.29
N ILE A 6 27.61 59.09 6.27
CA ILE A 6 27.61 57.63 6.42
C ILE A 6 26.21 57.13 6.83
N VAL A 7 25.55 57.82 7.76
CA VAL A 7 24.17 57.46 8.18
C VAL A 7 23.19 57.60 7.02
N ALA A 8 23.32 58.66 6.21
CA ALA A 8 22.50 58.83 5.01
C ALA A 8 22.73 57.71 3.98
N LEU A 9 23.99 57.27 3.80
CA LEU A 9 24.34 56.18 2.89
C LEU A 9 23.77 54.83 3.33
N LEU A 10 23.81 54.53 4.64
CA LEU A 10 23.20 53.32 5.21
C LEU A 10 21.68 53.33 5.12
N GLY A 11 21.03 54.49 5.28
CA GLY A 11 19.58 54.61 5.10
C GLY A 11 19.11 54.31 3.68
N VAL A 12 19.87 54.76 2.66
CA VAL A 12 19.57 54.49 1.25
C VAL A 12 19.69 52.99 0.92
N ALA A 13 20.61 52.27 1.55
CA ALA A 13 20.78 50.83 1.33
C ALA A 13 19.56 50.00 1.77
N THR A 14 18.84 50.46 2.81
CA THR A 14 17.62 49.78 3.29
C THR A 14 16.36 50.07 2.46
N ALA A 15 16.39 51.09 1.60
CA ALA A 15 15.24 51.52 0.81
C ALA A 15 15.18 50.90 -0.61
N LEU A 16 16.13 50.04 -0.97
CA LEU A 16 16.15 49.37 -2.27
C LEU A 16 15.18 48.17 -2.27
N PRO A 17 14.24 48.05 -3.24
CA PRO A 17 13.38 46.88 -3.44
C PRO A 17 14.12 45.59 -3.88
N ALA A 18 15.29 45.30 -3.30
CA ALA A 18 16.10 44.10 -3.54
C ALA A 18 16.18 43.18 -2.30
N GLN A 19 15.32 43.40 -1.31
CA GLN A 19 15.24 42.62 -0.06
C GLN A 19 14.08 41.62 -0.11
N ASP A 20 13.81 41.04 -1.28
CA ASP A 20 12.85 39.96 -1.39
C ASP A 20 13.31 38.79 -0.52
N ASP A 21 12.38 38.22 0.25
CA ASP A 21 12.68 37.14 1.17
C ASP A 21 13.14 35.89 0.40
N LEU A 22 14.38 35.45 0.62
CA LEU A 22 14.94 34.28 -0.07
C LEU A 22 14.09 33.02 0.18
N LEU A 23 13.42 32.93 1.34
CA LEU A 23 12.52 31.83 1.68
C LEU A 23 11.27 31.80 0.79
N SER A 24 10.84 32.94 0.25
CA SER A 24 9.67 33.01 -0.65
C SER A 24 9.88 32.29 -1.98
N LEU A 25 11.13 31.95 -2.34
CA LEU A 25 11.47 31.17 -3.52
C LEU A 25 11.31 29.66 -3.34
N LEU A 26 11.11 29.18 -2.11
CA LEU A 26 10.98 27.74 -1.82
C LEU A 26 9.59 27.18 -2.14
N GLY A 27 8.64 28.02 -2.57
CA GLY A 27 7.26 27.60 -2.83
C GLY A 27 6.51 27.23 -1.54
N GLU A 28 5.27 26.80 -1.68
CA GLU A 28 4.56 26.15 -0.57
C GLU A 28 5.10 24.72 -0.41
N GLU A 29 5.33 24.29 0.83
CA GLU A 29 5.67 22.89 1.11
C GLU A 29 4.53 22.01 0.59
N GLU A 30 4.83 21.13 -0.37
CA GLU A 30 3.88 20.11 -0.82
C GLU A 30 3.57 19.22 0.38
N GLU A 31 2.29 19.17 0.80
CA GLU A 31 1.87 18.22 1.81
C GLU A 31 2.17 16.80 1.30
N ASP A 32 2.95 16.05 2.07
CA ASP A 32 3.21 14.63 1.79
C ASP A 32 1.87 13.88 1.79
N LEU A 33 1.29 13.69 0.60
CA LEU A 33 0.09 12.89 0.44
C LEU A 33 0.43 11.46 0.87
N VAL A 34 -0.24 10.99 1.92
CA VAL A 34 -0.11 9.59 2.36
C VAL A 34 -0.66 8.69 1.25
N VAL A 35 0.25 8.12 0.44
CA VAL A 35 -0.10 7.14 -0.57
C VAL A 35 -0.34 5.80 0.12
N LEU A 36 -1.61 5.44 0.27
CA LEU A 36 -1.98 4.11 0.73
C LEU A 36 -1.62 3.10 -0.36
N THR A 37 -0.95 2.02 0.04
CA THR A 37 -0.68 0.90 -0.88
C THR A 37 -1.96 0.09 -1.07
N ASP A 38 -2.35 -0.11 -2.32
CA ASP A 38 -3.46 -0.96 -2.71
C ASP A 38 -2.96 -2.32 -3.23
N ALA A 39 -3.78 -3.35 -3.10
CA ALA A 39 -3.54 -4.71 -3.57
C ALA A 39 -2.17 -5.29 -3.16
N SER A 40 -1.87 -5.25 -1.86
CA SER A 40 -0.67 -5.88 -1.29
C SER A 40 -0.63 -7.37 -1.60
N PHE A 41 -1.81 -8.00 -1.69
CA PHE A 41 -1.99 -9.31 -2.30
C PHE A 41 -3.04 -9.25 -3.42
N LYS A 42 -3.02 -10.26 -4.30
CA LYS A 42 -3.99 -10.39 -5.40
C LYS A 42 -5.17 -11.30 -5.09
N THR A 43 -5.22 -11.87 -3.88
CA THR A 43 -6.27 -12.81 -3.47
C THR A 43 -6.38 -12.83 -1.94
N THR A 44 -7.47 -13.41 -1.43
CA THR A 44 -7.82 -13.52 -0.01
C THR A 44 -6.96 -14.54 0.78
N ARG A 45 -6.12 -15.33 0.09
CA ARG A 45 -5.29 -16.37 0.69
C ARG A 45 -3.89 -16.47 0.12
N VAL A 46 -2.91 -16.63 1.01
CA VAL A 46 -1.52 -16.92 0.65
C VAL A 46 -1.20 -18.35 1.09
N ILE A 47 -1.08 -19.25 0.13
CA ILE A 47 -0.94 -20.70 0.37
C ILE A 47 -2.14 -21.21 1.19
N ASN A 48 -1.96 -21.41 2.50
CA ASN A 48 -3.00 -21.91 3.41
C ASN A 48 -3.53 -20.83 4.37
N SER A 49 -2.88 -19.67 4.44
CA SER A 49 -3.22 -18.58 5.35
C SER A 49 -4.11 -17.54 4.69
N HIS A 50 -4.83 -16.76 5.50
CA HIS A 50 -5.56 -15.59 5.02
C HIS A 50 -4.59 -14.44 4.70
N SER A 51 -4.86 -13.72 3.62
CA SER A 51 -4.23 -12.43 3.36
C SER A 51 -5.00 -11.31 4.08
N LEU A 52 -4.54 -10.08 3.91
CA LEU A 52 -5.22 -8.88 4.36
C LEU A 52 -6.24 -8.32 3.34
N GLU A 53 -6.39 -8.98 2.19
CA GLU A 53 -7.23 -8.52 1.09
C GLU A 53 -8.60 -9.19 1.12
N ASN A 54 -9.63 -8.41 0.80
CA ASN A 54 -10.99 -8.91 0.59
C ASN A 54 -11.25 -9.22 -0.89
N VAL A 55 -12.28 -10.02 -1.15
CA VAL A 55 -12.87 -10.08 -2.50
C VAL A 55 -13.48 -8.72 -2.82
N ALA A 56 -13.23 -8.22 -4.03
CA ALA A 56 -13.79 -6.94 -4.47
C ALA A 56 -15.33 -6.94 -4.41
N HIS A 57 -15.92 -5.78 -4.17
CA HIS A 57 -17.37 -5.61 -4.09
C HIS A 57 -18.07 -6.14 -5.36
N GLY A 58 -19.08 -6.99 -5.17
CA GLY A 58 -19.87 -7.59 -6.24
C GLY A 58 -19.20 -8.79 -6.94
N VAL A 59 -17.97 -9.15 -6.56
CA VAL A 59 -17.24 -10.28 -7.14
C VAL A 59 -17.46 -11.55 -6.30
N LEU A 60 -17.68 -12.67 -6.98
CA LEU A 60 -17.68 -14.01 -6.40
C LEU A 60 -16.37 -14.71 -6.76
N ASP A 61 -15.53 -15.00 -5.76
CA ASP A 61 -14.33 -15.82 -5.89
C ASP A 61 -14.69 -17.28 -5.57
N PHE A 62 -14.59 -18.16 -6.58
CA PHE A 62 -14.70 -19.61 -6.39
C PHE A 62 -13.31 -20.23 -6.39
N LYS A 63 -12.92 -20.82 -5.26
CA LYS A 63 -11.58 -21.34 -5.02
C LYS A 63 -11.59 -22.83 -4.77
N ILE A 64 -10.78 -23.56 -5.53
CA ILE A 64 -10.54 -24.99 -5.34
C ILE A 64 -9.10 -25.16 -4.85
N GLY A 65 -8.95 -25.60 -3.60
CA GLY A 65 -7.66 -25.92 -3.00
C GLY A 65 -7.43 -27.42 -2.97
N HIS A 66 -6.35 -27.90 -3.56
CA HIS A 66 -5.88 -29.28 -3.42
C HIS A 66 -4.62 -29.30 -2.58
N ARG A 67 -4.64 -30.05 -1.47
CA ARG A 67 -3.47 -30.30 -0.64
C ARG A 67 -3.09 -31.77 -0.73
N PHE A 68 -1.91 -32.02 -1.26
CA PHE A 68 -1.29 -33.35 -1.31
C PHE A 68 -0.64 -33.71 0.04
N GLY A 69 -0.48 -35.01 0.26
CA GLY A 69 0.17 -35.62 1.40
C GLY A 69 1.69 -35.47 1.37
N PHE A 70 2.38 -36.21 2.24
CA PHE A 70 3.83 -36.12 2.32
C PHE A 70 4.51 -36.92 1.20
N LEU A 71 5.56 -36.34 0.62
CA LEU A 71 6.31 -36.96 -0.48
C LEU A 71 7.03 -38.26 -0.10
N ASN A 72 7.25 -38.51 1.20
CA ASN A 72 8.02 -39.64 1.70
C ASN A 72 7.22 -40.94 1.86
N GLU A 73 5.94 -40.97 1.44
CA GLU A 73 5.09 -42.17 1.53
C GLU A 73 5.37 -43.21 0.42
N GLY A 74 6.20 -42.86 -0.58
CA GLY A 74 6.69 -43.78 -1.60
C GLY A 74 5.66 -44.13 -2.68
N PHE A 75 5.96 -45.15 -3.48
CA PHE A 75 5.17 -45.47 -4.69
C PHE A 75 3.74 -45.94 -4.40
N ASN A 76 3.49 -46.60 -3.26
CA ASN A 76 2.17 -47.14 -2.93
C ASN A 76 1.11 -46.05 -2.75
N GLU A 77 1.48 -44.89 -2.22
CA GLU A 77 0.62 -43.70 -2.07
C GLU A 77 0.89 -42.67 -3.18
N PHE A 78 1.45 -43.14 -4.30
CA PHE A 78 1.89 -42.32 -5.43
C PHE A 78 2.66 -41.05 -5.01
N PHE A 79 3.63 -41.21 -4.13
CA PHE A 79 4.45 -40.12 -3.56
C PHE A 79 3.62 -39.04 -2.85
N GLY A 80 2.57 -39.44 -2.14
CA GLY A 80 1.67 -38.54 -1.40
C GLY A 80 0.65 -37.81 -2.27
N LEU A 81 0.57 -38.14 -3.56
CA LEU A 81 -0.44 -37.58 -4.46
C LEU A 81 -1.79 -38.29 -4.33
N ASP A 82 -1.82 -39.53 -3.85
CA ASP A 82 -3.06 -40.28 -3.64
C ASP A 82 -3.83 -39.76 -2.40
N GLN A 83 -3.09 -39.44 -1.34
CA GLN A 83 -3.61 -38.71 -0.18
C GLN A 83 -3.80 -37.22 -0.51
N ALA A 84 -5.00 -36.86 -0.98
CA ALA A 84 -5.34 -35.46 -1.27
C ALA A 84 -6.58 -34.99 -0.49
N THR A 85 -6.47 -33.84 0.16
CA THR A 85 -7.63 -33.13 0.73
C THR A 85 -8.03 -31.99 -0.21
N ILE A 86 -9.32 -31.95 -0.54
CA ILE A 86 -9.91 -30.92 -1.39
C ILE A 86 -10.70 -29.96 -0.51
N ARG A 87 -10.45 -28.66 -0.69
CA ARG A 87 -11.29 -27.59 -0.16
C ARG A 87 -11.99 -26.88 -1.30
N LEU A 88 -13.31 -26.72 -1.17
CA LEU A 88 -14.11 -25.88 -2.04
C LEU A 88 -14.56 -24.65 -1.26
N GLY A 89 -14.22 -23.46 -1.75
CA GLY A 89 -14.58 -22.19 -1.13
C GLY A 89 -15.32 -21.27 -2.11
N LEU A 90 -16.36 -20.61 -1.62
CA LEU A 90 -17.10 -19.56 -2.30
C LEU A 90 -17.07 -18.32 -1.42
N ASP A 91 -16.41 -17.26 -1.88
CA ASP A 91 -16.27 -16.00 -1.16
C ASP A 91 -16.88 -14.86 -2.02
N TYR A 92 -17.76 -14.04 -1.44
CA TYR A 92 -18.45 -12.95 -2.12
C TYR A 92 -18.19 -11.61 -1.41
N GLY A 93 -17.78 -10.59 -2.17
CA GLY A 93 -17.60 -9.22 -1.66
C GLY A 93 -18.93 -8.48 -1.55
N VAL A 94 -19.41 -8.29 -0.31
CA VAL A 94 -20.66 -7.57 -0.02
C VAL A 94 -20.45 -6.06 -0.02
N THR A 95 -19.32 -5.59 0.50
CA THR A 95 -18.82 -4.21 0.37
C THR A 95 -17.30 -4.26 0.13
N PRO A 96 -16.61 -3.14 -0.15
CA PRO A 96 -15.15 -3.14 -0.23
C PRO A 96 -14.46 -3.68 1.05
N GLU A 97 -15.09 -3.52 2.21
CA GLU A 97 -14.55 -3.89 3.52
C GLU A 97 -15.15 -5.19 4.10
N LEU A 98 -16.27 -5.67 3.55
CA LEU A 98 -16.96 -6.86 4.03
C LEU A 98 -17.08 -7.91 2.92
N MET A 99 -16.49 -9.09 3.16
CA MET A 99 -16.77 -10.29 2.40
C MET A 99 -17.42 -11.36 3.27
N VAL A 100 -18.26 -12.19 2.67
CA VAL A 100 -18.83 -13.39 3.30
C VAL A 100 -18.56 -14.59 2.43
N GLY A 101 -18.35 -15.75 3.05
CA GLY A 101 -18.04 -16.95 2.30
C GLY A 101 -18.36 -18.22 3.05
N ILE A 102 -18.50 -19.30 2.27
CA ILE A 102 -18.70 -20.65 2.77
C ILE A 102 -17.68 -21.58 2.12
N GLY A 103 -17.30 -22.64 2.83
CA GLY A 103 -16.48 -23.67 2.23
C GLY A 103 -16.47 -24.94 3.03
N ARG A 104 -16.13 -26.05 2.37
CA ARG A 104 -16.00 -27.39 2.96
C ARG A 104 -14.70 -28.04 2.54
#